data_AF-A0A7W0D9Q7-F1
#
_entry.id   AF-A0A7W0D9Q7-F1
#
_cell.length_a   1.000
_cell.length_b   1.000
_cell.length_c   1.000
_cell.angle_alpha   90.00
_cell.angle_beta   90.00
_cell.angle_gamma   90.00
#
_symmetry.space_group_name_H-M   'P 1'
#
loop_
_entity.id
_entity.type
_entity.pdbx_description
1 polymer ?
#
loop_
_entity_poly.entity_id
_entity_poly.type
_entity_poly.pdbx_seq_one_letter_code
_entity_poly.pdbx_strand_id
1 'polypeptide(L)'
;MSSIQELIVNNIIRAAEKIAGNLYTHVETDHMKRFESEISFGLFNSVGSYERSKSTDLAEEIKSLKALYDNRGQKMLLLTYSYDHDEAIEQALSANDMKPVEVIYGQGLLLEGWHSEAGNEWSGG
;
A
#
# COMPACT_ATOMS: atom_id res chain seq x y z
N MET A 1 10.80 23.49 16.07
CA MET A 1 9.87 23.56 14.91
C MET A 1 8.81 24.62 15.23
N SER A 2 8.19 25.26 14.23
CA SER A 2 7.08 26.19 14.53
C SER A 2 5.87 25.43 15.06
N SER A 3 5.02 26.07 15.87
CA SER A 3 3.81 25.46 16.44
C SER A 3 2.88 24.85 15.38
N ILE A 4 2.87 25.42 14.17
CA ILE A 4 2.12 24.89 13.02
C ILE A 4 2.71 23.57 12.51
N GLN A 5 4.03 23.46 12.45
CA GLN A 5 4.70 22.22 12.01
C GLN A 5 4.46 21.08 12.99
N GLU A 6 4.53 21.34 14.31
CA GLU A 6 4.18 20.35 15.32
C GLU A 6 2.71 19.93 15.24
N LEU A 7 1.80 20.87 14.98
CA LEU A 7 0.39 20.56 14.80
C LEU A 7 0.14 19.67 13.59
N ILE A 8 0.84 19.93 12.47
CA ILE A 8 0.76 19.12 11.25
C ILE A 8 1.27 17.71 11.52
N VAL A 9 2.46 17.58 12.14
CA VAL A 9 3.05 16.27 12.46
C VAL A 9 2.14 15.48 13.40
N ASN A 10 1.63 16.10 14.46
CA ASN A 10 0.73 15.44 15.41
C ASN A 10 -0.59 15.00 14.76
N ASN A 11 -1.13 15.79 13.83
CA ASN A 11 -2.33 15.40 13.08
C ASN A 11 -2.06 14.24 12.13
N ILE A 12 -0.88 14.17 11.50
CA ILE A 12 -0.47 13.05 10.66
C ILE A 12 -0.31 11.78 11.51
N ILE A 13 0.34 11.87 12.68
CA ILE A 13 0.52 10.73 13.60
C ILE A 13 -0.85 10.20 14.05
N ARG A 14 -1.73 11.08 14.54
CA ARG A 14 -3.08 10.67 14.98
C ARG A 14 -3.92 10.09 13.86
N ALA A 15 -3.78 10.62 12.64
CA ALA A 15 -4.40 10.03 11.48
C ALA A 15 -3.85 8.62 11.27
N ALA A 16 -2.53 8.44 11.20
CA ALA A 16 -1.88 7.15 11.02
C ALA A 16 -2.25 6.12 12.11
N GLU A 17 -2.31 6.52 13.38
CA GLU A 17 -2.73 5.66 14.50
C GLU A 17 -4.19 5.22 14.35
N LYS A 18 -5.08 6.14 13.99
CA LYS A 18 -6.50 5.85 13.77
C LYS A 18 -6.70 4.94 12.56
N ILE A 19 -5.85 5.13 11.55
CA ILE A 19 -5.80 4.38 10.30
C ILE A 19 -5.31 2.93 10.54
N ALA A 20 -4.27 2.73 11.35
CA ALA A 20 -3.69 1.41 11.59
C ALA A 20 -4.57 0.47 12.43
N GLY A 21 -5.48 1.01 13.25
CA GLY A 21 -6.18 0.21 14.27
C GLY A 21 -7.43 -0.56 13.82
N ASN A 22 -8.23 -0.04 12.87
CA ASN A 22 -9.55 -0.61 12.52
C ASN A 22 -10.08 -0.23 11.12
N LEU A 23 -9.29 0.46 10.30
CA LEU A 23 -9.78 1.07 9.05
C LEU A 23 -9.62 0.19 7.82
N TYR A 24 -8.84 -0.89 7.91
CA TYR A 24 -8.54 -1.76 6.79
C TYR A 24 -8.96 -3.19 7.04
N THR A 25 -9.49 -3.81 6.00
CA THR A 25 -9.52 -5.26 5.85
C THR A 25 -8.28 -5.67 5.06
N HIS A 26 -7.46 -6.53 5.66
CA HIS A 26 -6.40 -7.22 4.94
C HIS A 26 -7.00 -8.42 4.20
N VAL A 27 -6.81 -8.45 2.89
CA VAL A 27 -7.22 -9.58 2.04
C VAL A 27 -5.97 -10.20 1.44
N GLU A 28 -5.73 -11.46 1.76
CA GLU A 28 -4.61 -12.24 1.29
C GLU A 28 -5.12 -13.43 0.49
N THR A 29 -4.50 -13.65 -0.67
CA THR A 29 -4.68 -14.80 -1.53
C THR A 29 -3.30 -15.37 -1.86
N ASP A 30 -3.24 -16.54 -2.49
CA ASP A 30 -1.98 -17.19 -2.86
C ASP A 30 -1.04 -16.33 -3.72
N HIS A 31 -1.55 -15.32 -4.40
CA HIS A 31 -0.81 -14.51 -5.37
C HIS A 31 -1.01 -12.99 -5.17
N MET A 32 -1.72 -12.57 -4.12
CA MET A 32 -1.99 -11.15 -3.90
C MET A 32 -2.24 -10.82 -2.43
N LYS A 33 -1.68 -9.69 -2.00
CA LYS A 33 -2.03 -9.02 -0.73
C LYS A 33 -2.60 -7.65 -1.04
N ARG A 34 -3.76 -7.35 -0.45
CA ARG A 34 -4.39 -6.03 -0.59
C ARG A 34 -4.99 -5.54 0.70
N PHE A 35 -5.08 -4.23 0.81
CA PHE A 35 -5.73 -3.50 1.89
C PHE A 35 -6.99 -2.86 1.32
N GLU A 36 -8.12 -3.08 1.99
CA GLU A 36 -9.41 -2.52 1.61
C GLU A 36 -9.98 -1.66 2.73
N SER A 37 -10.64 -0.56 2.40
CA SER A 37 -11.36 0.27 3.35
C SER A 37 -12.59 0.92 2.71
N GLU A 38 -13.47 1.47 3.53
CA GLU A 38 -14.59 2.29 3.06
C GLU A 38 -14.17 3.73 2.68
N ILE A 39 -12.90 4.09 2.86
CA ILE A 39 -12.39 5.42 2.50
C ILE A 39 -12.16 5.48 0.99
N SER A 40 -12.83 6.41 0.29
CA SER A 40 -12.73 6.58 -1.17
C SER A 40 -11.42 7.25 -1.63
N PHE A 41 -10.28 6.72 -1.21
CA PHE A 41 -8.95 7.22 -1.56
C PHE A 41 -7.98 6.05 -1.78
N GLY A 42 -7.22 6.08 -2.88
CA GLY A 42 -6.43 4.93 -3.35
C GLY A 42 -5.32 4.47 -2.38
N LEU A 43 -4.76 5.39 -1.57
CA LEU A 43 -3.81 5.02 -0.52
C LEU A 43 -4.41 4.02 0.49
N PHE A 44 -5.73 4.06 0.66
CA PHE A 44 -6.47 3.24 1.61
C PHE A 44 -7.10 1.99 0.98
N ASN A 45 -6.93 1.84 -0.32
CA ASN A 45 -7.47 0.77 -1.13
C ASN A 45 -6.39 0.35 -2.12
N SER A 46 -5.48 -0.49 -1.65
CA SER A 46 -4.25 -0.80 -2.39
C SER A 46 -3.99 -2.29 -2.50
N VAL A 47 -3.52 -2.70 -3.66
CA VAL A 47 -2.92 -4.02 -3.86
C VAL A 47 -1.42 -3.84 -3.65
N GLY A 48 -0.88 -4.40 -2.56
CA GLY A 48 0.46 -4.13 -2.06
C GLY A 48 1.47 -5.26 -2.28
N SER A 49 1.03 -6.45 -2.67
CA SER A 49 1.91 -7.49 -3.18
C SER A 49 1.13 -8.17 -4.28
N TYR A 50 1.67 -8.19 -5.49
CA TYR A 50 1.03 -8.87 -6.60
C TYR A 50 2.05 -9.80 -7.24
N GLU A 51 1.77 -11.08 -7.15
CA GLU A 51 2.44 -12.12 -7.91
C GLU A 51 1.47 -12.61 -8.99
N ARG A 52 1.99 -12.91 -10.17
CA ARG A 52 1.15 -13.43 -11.24
C ARG A 52 0.66 -14.84 -10.88
N SER A 53 -0.65 -15.05 -10.92
CA SER A 53 -1.23 -16.40 -10.87
C SER A 53 -0.76 -17.25 -12.05
N LYS A 54 -0.41 -18.51 -11.78
CA LYS A 54 -0.02 -19.47 -12.84
C LYS A 54 -1.22 -20.02 -13.61
N SER A 55 -2.43 -19.88 -13.08
CA SER A 55 -3.64 -20.55 -13.57
C SER A 55 -4.64 -19.61 -14.26
N THR A 56 -4.44 -18.31 -14.17
CA THR A 56 -5.36 -17.30 -14.73
C THR A 56 -4.64 -16.43 -15.74
N ASP A 57 -5.39 -15.92 -16.72
CA ASP A 57 -4.92 -14.83 -17.56
C ASP A 57 -4.79 -13.54 -16.73
N LEU A 58 -3.58 -13.00 -16.71
CA LEU A 58 -3.21 -11.78 -16.01
C LEU A 58 -4.08 -10.58 -16.39
N ALA A 59 -4.46 -10.48 -17.66
CA ALA A 59 -5.32 -9.39 -18.12
C ALA A 59 -6.73 -9.47 -17.52
N GLU A 60 -7.29 -10.67 -17.37
CA GLU A 60 -8.61 -10.88 -16.77
C GLU A 60 -8.58 -10.70 -15.25
N GLU A 61 -7.47 -11.01 -14.57
CA GLU A 61 -7.29 -10.70 -13.15
C GLU A 61 -7.30 -9.19 -12.89
N ILE A 62 -6.50 -8.42 -13.66
CA ILE A 62 -6.44 -6.96 -13.54
C ILE A 62 -7.81 -6.33 -13.86
N LYS A 63 -8.50 -6.84 -14.89
CA LYS A 63 -9.86 -6.41 -15.23
C LYS A 63 -10.85 -6.65 -14.10
N SER A 64 -10.76 -7.81 -13.45
CA SER A 64 -11.61 -8.16 -12.31
C SER A 64 -11.35 -7.26 -11.10
N LEU A 65 -10.08 -6.94 -10.84
CA LEU A 65 -9.70 -5.98 -9.80
C LEU A 65 -10.25 -4.59 -10.11
N LYS A 66 -10.05 -4.08 -11.33
CA LYS A 66 -10.59 -2.79 -11.76
C LYS A 66 -12.11 -2.73 -11.55
N ALA A 67 -12.84 -3.74 -12.03
CA ALA A 67 -14.29 -3.83 -11.89
C ALA A 67 -14.75 -3.85 -10.43
N LEU A 68 -14.01 -4.51 -9.53
CA LEU A 68 -14.32 -4.55 -8.10
C LEU A 68 -14.35 -3.14 -7.49
N TYR A 69 -13.34 -2.32 -7.76
CA TYR A 69 -13.24 -0.97 -7.19
C TYR A 69 -14.16 0.03 -7.90
N ASP A 70 -14.33 -0.09 -9.22
CA ASP A 70 -15.30 0.71 -9.98
C ASP A 70 -16.73 0.49 -9.47
N ASN A 71 -17.12 -0.76 -9.20
CA ASN A 71 -18.44 -1.09 -8.66
C ASN A 71 -18.67 -0.55 -7.24
N ARG A 72 -17.59 -0.37 -6.46
CA ARG A 72 -17.64 0.26 -5.13
C ARG A 72 -17.62 1.79 -5.18
N GLY A 73 -17.40 2.39 -6.36
CA GLY A 73 -17.16 3.83 -6.49
C GLY A 73 -15.87 4.28 -5.81
N GLN A 74 -14.91 3.37 -5.63
CA GLN A 74 -13.66 3.60 -4.92
C GLN A 74 -12.49 3.69 -5.89
N LYS A 75 -11.47 4.46 -5.51
CA LYS A 75 -10.19 4.48 -6.22
C LYS A 75 -9.30 3.36 -5.69
N MET A 76 -8.63 2.65 -6.59
CA MET A 76 -7.61 1.65 -6.26
C MET A 76 -6.22 2.16 -6.61
N LEU A 77 -5.24 1.85 -5.77
CA LEU A 77 -3.82 1.94 -6.10
C LEU A 77 -3.22 0.53 -6.24
N LEU A 78 -2.74 0.16 -7.41
CA LEU A 78 -1.97 -1.08 -7.58
C LEU A 78 -0.49 -0.77 -7.41
N LEU A 79 0.14 -1.41 -6.42
CA LEU A 79 1.55 -1.27 -6.11
C LEU A 79 2.26 -2.59 -6.45
N THR A 80 3.15 -2.53 -7.43
CA THR A 80 3.96 -3.67 -7.87
C THR A 80 5.39 -3.44 -7.37
N TYR A 81 5.81 -4.17 -6.34
CA TYR A 81 7.12 -4.02 -5.71
C TYR A 81 8.18 -4.96 -6.31
N SER A 82 8.23 -5.07 -7.64
CA SER A 82 9.26 -5.86 -8.28
C SER A 82 10.53 -5.03 -8.47
N TYR A 83 11.68 -5.57 -8.06
CA TYR A 83 12.99 -5.00 -8.38
C TYR A 83 13.29 -5.08 -9.88
N ASP A 84 12.75 -6.11 -10.53
CA ASP A 84 12.88 -6.35 -11.97
C ASP A 84 11.61 -5.92 -12.70
N HIS A 85 11.77 -5.31 -13.86
CA HIS A 85 10.66 -4.90 -14.71
C HIS A 85 9.82 -6.12 -15.16
N ASP A 86 8.51 -6.13 -14.86
CA ASP A 86 7.58 -7.18 -15.27
C ASP A 86 6.73 -6.69 -16.46
N GLU A 87 7.24 -6.95 -17.67
CA GLU A 87 6.59 -6.55 -18.91
C GLU A 87 5.18 -7.13 -19.05
N ALA A 88 4.92 -8.33 -18.52
CA ALA A 88 3.62 -8.96 -18.62
C ALA A 88 2.58 -8.18 -17.80
N ILE A 89 2.93 -7.74 -16.58
CA ILE A 89 2.08 -6.89 -15.75
C ILE A 89 1.81 -5.56 -16.45
N GLU A 90 2.82 -4.92 -17.03
CA GLU A 90 2.62 -3.64 -17.73
C GLU A 90 1.70 -3.77 -18.95
N GLN A 91 1.88 -4.81 -19.76
CA GLN A 91 1.00 -5.10 -20.89
C GLN A 91 -0.44 -5.34 -20.42
N ALA A 92 -0.64 -6.08 -19.34
CA ALA A 92 -1.95 -6.36 -18.79
C ALA A 92 -2.62 -5.12 -18.16
N LEU A 93 -1.84 -4.23 -17.54
CA LEU A 93 -2.33 -2.93 -17.07
C LEU A 93 -2.76 -2.04 -18.23
N SER A 94 -1.92 -1.95 -19.27
CA SER A 94 -2.19 -1.16 -20.47
C SER A 94 -3.45 -1.65 -21.19
N ALA A 95 -3.62 -2.97 -21.32
CA ALA A 95 -4.82 -3.59 -21.91
C ALA A 95 -6.12 -3.28 -21.14
N ASN A 96 -6.01 -2.86 -19.88
CA ASN A 96 -7.13 -2.48 -19.01
C ASN A 96 -7.25 -0.96 -18.79
N ASP A 97 -6.62 -0.15 -19.64
CA ASP A 97 -6.56 1.32 -19.54
C ASP A 97 -5.98 1.85 -18.21
N MET A 98 -5.20 1.02 -17.51
CA MET A 98 -4.52 1.40 -16.28
C MET A 98 -3.12 1.89 -16.64
N LYS A 99 -2.84 3.16 -16.35
CA LYS A 99 -1.55 3.78 -16.64
C LYS A 99 -0.72 3.89 -15.36
N PRO A 100 0.60 3.60 -15.41
CA PRO A 100 1.48 3.91 -14.31
C PRO A 100 1.46 5.42 -14.04
N VAL A 101 1.31 5.79 -12.78
CA VAL A 101 1.23 7.20 -12.36
C VAL A 101 2.52 7.69 -11.70
N GLU A 102 3.27 6.80 -11.05
CA GLU A 102 4.50 7.12 -10.34
C GLU A 102 5.35 5.85 -10.12
N VAL A 103 6.67 6.02 -9.99
CA VAL A 103 7.59 4.98 -9.53
C VAL A 103 8.15 5.42 -8.18
N ILE A 104 7.97 4.60 -7.16
CA ILE A 104 8.46 4.88 -5.80
C ILE A 104 9.73 4.07 -5.57
N TYR A 105 10.85 4.76 -5.36
CA TYR A 105 12.11 4.14 -4.96
C TYR A 105 12.23 4.12 -3.42
N GLY A 106 12.44 2.95 -2.85
CA GLY A 106 12.67 2.76 -1.41
C GLY A 106 14.12 2.37 -1.13
N GLN A 107 14.70 2.94 -0.09
CA GLN A 107 15.97 2.45 0.48
C GLN A 107 15.66 1.68 1.77
N GLY A 108 15.90 0.37 1.76
CA GLY A 108 15.96 -0.43 2.96
C GLY A 108 17.34 -0.33 3.59
N LEU A 109 17.41 -0.06 4.88
CA LEU A 109 18.65 -0.15 5.66
C LEU A 109 18.56 -1.40 6.53
N LEU A 110 19.60 -2.24 6.48
CA LEU A 110 19.79 -3.31 7.45
C LEU A 110 20.11 -2.66 8.80
N LEU A 111 19.21 -2.81 9.77
CA LEU A 111 19.38 -2.29 11.13
C LEU A 111 20.18 -3.26 12.01
N GLU A 112 21.12 -4.03 11.43
CA GLU A 112 21.97 -4.91 12.21
C GLU A 112 22.80 -4.08 13.20
N GLY A 113 22.58 -4.31 14.50
CA GLY A 113 23.23 -3.55 15.57
C GLY A 113 22.60 -2.19 15.88
N TRP A 114 21.44 -1.85 15.32
CA TRP A 114 20.71 -0.65 15.74
C TRP A 114 20.13 -0.87 17.14
N HIS A 115 20.39 0.08 18.03
CA HIS A 115 19.82 0.13 19.37
C HIS A 115 19.17 1.51 19.51
N SER A 116 17.87 1.57 19.85
CA SER A 116 17.27 2.85 20.21
C SER A 116 17.84 3.31 21.53
N GLU A 117 18.47 4.50 21.59
CA GLU A 117 18.89 5.12 22.85
C GLU A 117 17.71 5.44 23.78
N ALA A 118 16.47 5.31 23.31
CA ALA A 118 15.23 5.56 24.06
C ALA A 118 14.88 4.47 25.12
N GLY A 119 15.81 3.56 25.43
CA GLY A 119 15.59 2.44 26.34
C GLY A 119 15.76 2.71 27.84
N ASN A 120 15.94 3.96 28.30
CA ASN A 120 16.29 4.25 29.70
C ASN A 120 15.52 5.38 30.39
N GLU A 121 14.32 5.75 29.95
CA GLU A 121 13.42 6.61 30.75
C GLU A 121 11.96 6.16 30.69
N TRP A 122 11.68 4.91 31.09
CA TRP A 122 10.36 4.55 31.64
C TRP A 122 10.56 3.69 32.89
N SER A 123 11.11 4.31 33.93
CA SER A 123 10.88 3.92 35.32
C SER A 123 9.83 4.85 35.91
N GLY A 124 8.56 4.61 35.54
CA GLY A 124 7.40 5.20 36.23
C GLY A 124 6.98 4.26 37.35
N GLY A 125 7.20 4.69 38.59
CA GLY A 125 6.57 4.13 39.79
C GLY A 125 5.14 4.64 39.98
#